data_AF-A0A944RW29-F1
#
_entry.id   AF-A0A944RW29-F1
#
_cell.length_a   1.000
_cell.length_b   1.000
_cell.length_c   1.000
_cell.angle_alpha   90.00
_cell.angle_beta   90.00
_cell.angle_gamma   90.00
#
_symmetry.space_group_name_H-M   'P 1'
#
loop_
_entity.id
_entity.type
_entity.pdbx_description
1 polymer ?
#
loop_
_entity_poly.entity_id
_entity_poly.type
_entity_poly.pdbx_seq_one_letter_code
_entity_poly.pdbx_strand_id
1 'polypeptide(L)'
;MKWLALLRFPVLASAMALLLTGVAAGLARLDWSVPLMDTPARAGLHGGLMISGFLGTLIGLERAVALGHFRGYLGPLLTGIGGLSLIAGAPPVFAIGLITAGSALLSTALLPFLARQFTIHQTIITIGAVLWTIGNGLWWHGWPLYAVTPWWMGFLLFTIAGERLELSRLLQLSVSAYAGFLGGLSLFVCGILVKSYGQYALSVLPSHGARMLGLGDAILGLGMLAIAAWLMHFDMARRALKQPGLHRYVAVALLVGYGWLAFGGAVALIAIVHPAGPDALIVGPIYDATIHAFTIGFVLAMIFGHGPLVFPAVLGIPITFHRAFYLPLLVLNGGLLLRLLGDLIDWRTGQTWGAMISSVAILMFVVTVVSTVILSISQKRRGRS
;
A
#
# COMPACT_ATOMS: atom_id res chain seq x y z
N MET A 1 14.59 -25.95 -7.76
CA MET A 1 14.80 -24.49 -7.93
C MET A 1 14.17 -23.94 -9.22
N LYS A 2 14.51 -24.39 -10.43
CA LYS A 2 13.97 -23.83 -11.70
C LYS A 2 12.43 -23.67 -11.73
N TRP A 3 11.66 -24.66 -11.25
CA TRP A 3 10.20 -24.61 -11.20
C TRP A 3 9.62 -23.47 -10.32
N LEU A 4 10.34 -23.00 -9.29
CA LEU A 4 9.89 -21.86 -8.48
C LEU A 4 9.94 -20.54 -9.28
N ALA A 5 10.86 -20.41 -10.25
CA ALA A 5 10.89 -19.25 -11.13
C ALA A 5 9.68 -19.22 -12.07
N LEU A 6 9.15 -20.38 -12.47
CA LEU A 6 7.94 -20.49 -13.29
C LEU A 6 6.67 -20.07 -12.53
N LEU A 7 6.63 -20.18 -11.20
CA LEU A 7 5.53 -19.67 -10.37
C LEU A 7 5.51 -18.13 -10.24
N ARG A 8 6.64 -17.45 -10.46
CA ARG A 8 6.73 -15.99 -10.30
C ARG A 8 5.90 -15.25 -11.35
N PHE A 9 5.94 -15.71 -12.59
CA PHE A 9 5.21 -15.10 -13.71
C PHE A 9 3.68 -15.11 -13.53
N PRO A 10 2.99 -16.25 -13.27
CA PRO A 10 1.54 -16.25 -13.09
C PRO A 10 1.09 -15.49 -11.84
N VAL A 11 1.86 -15.54 -10.73
CA VAL A 11 1.55 -14.76 -9.52
C VAL A 11 1.72 -13.26 -9.77
N LEU A 12 2.77 -12.85 -10.50
CA LEU A 12 2.92 -11.45 -10.89
C LEU A 12 1.83 -11.01 -11.87
N ALA A 13 1.46 -11.87 -12.83
CA ALA A 13 0.38 -11.59 -13.77
C ALA A 13 -0.97 -11.44 -13.08
N SER A 14 -1.29 -12.25 -12.06
CA SER A 14 -2.50 -12.06 -11.25
C SER A 14 -2.44 -10.75 -10.45
N ALA A 15 -1.30 -10.39 -9.88
CA ALA A 15 -1.12 -9.08 -9.24
C ALA A 15 -1.34 -7.91 -10.22
N MET A 16 -0.80 -7.99 -11.45
CA MET A 16 -1.02 -6.95 -12.48
C MET A 16 -2.48 -6.89 -12.95
N ALA A 17 -3.16 -8.03 -13.12
CA ALA A 17 -4.59 -8.06 -13.40
C ALA A 17 -5.39 -7.38 -12.28
N LEU A 18 -5.08 -7.72 -11.02
CA LEU A 18 -5.71 -7.15 -9.82
C LEU A 18 -5.49 -5.63 -9.71
N LEU A 19 -4.30 -5.13 -10.05
CA LEU A 19 -4.00 -3.70 -10.15
C LEU A 19 -4.92 -3.02 -11.18
N LEU A 20 -5.00 -3.54 -12.40
CA LEU A 20 -5.81 -2.96 -13.47
C LEU A 20 -7.30 -2.95 -13.11
N THR A 21 -7.82 -4.05 -12.57
CA THR A 21 -9.22 -4.14 -12.13
C THR A 21 -9.51 -3.32 -10.88
N GLY A 22 -8.54 -3.18 -9.96
CA GLY A 22 -8.67 -2.32 -8.79
C GLY A 22 -8.75 -0.85 -9.20
N VAL A 23 -7.88 -0.40 -10.11
CA VAL A 23 -7.94 0.94 -10.71
C VAL A 23 -9.27 1.17 -11.46
N ALA A 24 -9.70 0.20 -12.28
CA ALA A 24 -11.00 0.23 -12.96
C ALA A 24 -12.19 0.40 -11.99
N ALA A 25 -12.23 -0.37 -10.90
CA ALA A 25 -13.24 -0.24 -9.86
C ALA A 25 -13.20 1.14 -9.15
N GLY A 26 -12.00 1.71 -8.97
CA GLY A 26 -11.80 3.04 -8.39
C GLY A 26 -12.30 4.17 -9.29
N LEU A 27 -12.14 4.04 -10.61
CA LEU A 27 -12.69 4.97 -11.60
C LEU A 27 -14.23 4.86 -11.67
N ALA A 28 -14.77 3.64 -11.63
CA ALA A 28 -16.21 3.41 -11.62
C ALA A 28 -16.92 4.03 -10.40
N ARG A 29 -16.25 4.09 -9.24
CA ARG A 29 -16.73 4.84 -8.05
C ARG A 29 -16.86 6.35 -8.25
N LEU A 30 -16.31 6.89 -9.33
CA LEU A 30 -16.35 8.32 -9.68
C LEU A 30 -17.15 8.58 -10.97
N ASP A 31 -18.06 7.67 -11.33
CA ASP A 31 -18.97 7.73 -12.48
C ASP A 31 -18.29 7.65 -13.86
N TRP A 32 -17.03 7.21 -13.92
CA TRP A 32 -16.43 6.79 -15.20
C TRP A 32 -17.07 5.47 -15.66
N SER A 33 -17.55 5.43 -16.90
CA SER A 33 -18.10 4.22 -17.52
C SER A 33 -16.99 3.21 -17.82
N VAL A 34 -16.74 2.29 -16.88
CA VAL A 34 -15.72 1.23 -17.04
C VAL A 34 -16.40 -0.13 -17.21
N PRO A 35 -16.21 -0.83 -18.36
CA PRO A 35 -16.74 -2.16 -18.57
C PRO A 35 -16.37 -3.13 -17.45
N LEU A 36 -17.27 -4.06 -17.12
CA LEU A 36 -17.15 -5.05 -16.04
C LEU A 36 -17.21 -4.48 -14.61
N MET A 37 -17.08 -3.16 -14.40
CA MET A 37 -17.17 -2.48 -13.10
C MET A 37 -18.44 -1.61 -13.00
N ASP A 38 -19.47 -2.04 -13.69
CA ASP A 38 -20.76 -1.40 -13.96
C ASP A 38 -21.76 -1.38 -12.79
N THR A 39 -21.48 -2.13 -11.71
CA THR A 39 -22.36 -2.21 -10.53
C THR A 39 -21.70 -1.63 -9.28
N PRO A 40 -22.47 -0.97 -8.38
CA PRO A 40 -21.93 -0.45 -7.12
C PRO A 40 -21.22 -1.51 -6.26
N ALA A 41 -21.70 -2.76 -6.31
CA ALA A 41 -21.08 -3.88 -5.61
C ALA A 41 -19.66 -4.17 -6.14
N ARG A 42 -19.45 -4.17 -7.46
CA ARG A 42 -18.12 -4.37 -8.07
C ARG A 42 -17.20 -3.17 -7.89
N ALA A 43 -17.72 -1.96 -8.11
CA ALA A 43 -16.97 -0.71 -7.87
C ALA A 43 -16.53 -0.60 -6.38
N GLY A 44 -17.37 -1.06 -5.45
CA GLY A 44 -17.07 -1.15 -4.02
C GLY A 44 -15.86 -2.03 -3.69
N LEU A 45 -15.53 -3.03 -4.51
CA LEU A 45 -14.37 -3.92 -4.29
C LEU A 45 -13.01 -3.21 -4.43
N HIS A 46 -12.96 -1.98 -4.96
CA HIS A 46 -11.74 -1.20 -5.21
C HIS A 46 -10.65 -1.36 -4.15
N GLY A 47 -10.96 -1.06 -2.88
CA GLY A 47 -9.97 -1.10 -1.79
C GLY A 47 -9.44 -2.51 -1.50
N GLY A 48 -10.32 -3.51 -1.51
CA GLY A 48 -9.95 -4.91 -1.32
C GLY A 48 -9.13 -5.48 -2.47
N LEU A 49 -9.47 -5.11 -3.72
CA LEU A 49 -8.70 -5.49 -4.92
C LEU A 49 -7.34 -4.82 -4.96
N MET A 50 -7.24 -3.53 -4.61
CA MET A 50 -5.97 -2.81 -4.60
C MET A 50 -5.05 -3.28 -3.48
N ILE A 51 -5.53 -3.40 -2.23
CA ILE A 51 -4.66 -3.70 -1.10
C ILE A 51 -4.51 -5.21 -0.91
N SER A 52 -5.58 -5.95 -0.61
CA SER A 52 -5.46 -7.37 -0.27
C SER A 52 -5.34 -8.29 -1.49
N GLY A 53 -5.83 -7.85 -2.66
CA GLY A 53 -5.55 -8.46 -3.95
C GLY A 53 -4.14 -8.11 -4.46
N PHE A 54 -3.99 -6.95 -5.10
CA PHE A 54 -2.77 -6.53 -5.79
C PHE A 54 -1.56 -6.41 -4.85
N LEU A 55 -1.59 -5.52 -3.85
CA LEU A 55 -0.42 -5.28 -2.99
C LEU A 55 -0.08 -6.51 -2.15
N GLY A 56 -1.09 -7.21 -1.61
CA GLY A 56 -0.94 -8.46 -0.89
C GLY A 56 -0.24 -9.55 -1.71
N THR A 57 -0.65 -9.71 -2.98
CA THR A 57 -0.02 -10.66 -3.90
C THR A 57 1.39 -10.23 -4.29
N LEU A 58 1.61 -8.94 -4.59
CA LEU A 58 2.92 -8.42 -5.01
C LEU A 58 3.96 -8.48 -3.89
N ILE A 59 3.64 -7.94 -2.71
CA ILE A 59 4.51 -7.95 -1.52
C ILE A 59 4.71 -9.40 -1.07
N GLY A 60 3.65 -10.21 -1.04
CA GLY A 60 3.73 -11.64 -0.73
C GLY A 60 4.65 -12.40 -1.69
N LEU A 61 4.60 -12.11 -3.00
CA LEU A 61 5.50 -12.71 -4.00
C LEU A 61 6.94 -12.28 -3.79
N GLU A 62 7.20 -11.01 -3.50
CA GLU A 62 8.55 -10.52 -3.23
C GLU A 62 9.16 -11.23 -2.00
N ARG A 63 8.39 -11.34 -0.92
CA ARG A 63 8.80 -12.11 0.26
C ARG A 63 8.97 -13.60 -0.07
N ALA A 64 8.09 -14.22 -0.85
CA ALA A 64 8.22 -15.61 -1.30
C ALA A 64 9.51 -15.86 -2.12
N VAL A 65 9.95 -14.87 -2.89
CA VAL A 65 11.24 -14.92 -3.61
C VAL A 65 12.41 -14.88 -2.62
N ALA A 66 12.38 -14.02 -1.60
CA ALA A 66 13.39 -13.96 -0.56
C ALA A 66 13.46 -15.24 0.31
N LEU A 67 12.31 -15.88 0.58
CA LEU A 67 12.21 -17.16 1.31
C LEU A 67 12.82 -18.36 0.55
N GLY A 68 12.88 -18.30 -0.78
CA GLY A 68 13.52 -19.32 -1.62
C GLY A 68 12.82 -20.69 -1.70
N HIS A 69 11.72 -20.94 -0.99
CA HIS A 69 11.04 -22.24 -0.91
C HIS A 69 9.55 -22.19 -1.28
N PHE A 70 9.01 -23.30 -1.81
CA PHE A 70 7.63 -23.39 -2.32
C PHE A 70 6.56 -22.89 -1.34
N ARG A 71 6.67 -23.24 -0.04
CA ARG A 71 5.69 -22.82 0.98
C ARG A 71 5.50 -21.31 1.09
N GLY A 72 6.51 -20.51 0.74
CA GLY A 72 6.40 -19.04 0.74
C GLY A 72 5.47 -18.51 -0.35
N TYR A 73 5.32 -19.24 -1.45
CA TYR A 73 4.46 -18.84 -2.58
C TYR A 73 2.97 -19.12 -2.32
N LEU A 74 2.62 -19.93 -1.30
CA LEU A 74 1.22 -20.25 -0.99
C LEU A 74 0.42 -19.01 -0.59
N GLY A 75 1.01 -18.11 0.21
CA GLY A 75 0.40 -16.83 0.60
C GLY A 75 -0.06 -15.99 -0.60
N PRO A 76 0.86 -15.54 -1.49
CA PRO A 76 0.51 -14.74 -2.66
C PRO A 76 -0.30 -15.51 -3.72
N LEU A 77 -0.17 -16.84 -3.82
CA LEU A 77 -1.05 -17.64 -4.68
C LEU A 77 -2.51 -17.56 -4.20
N LEU A 78 -2.76 -17.73 -2.91
CA LEU A 78 -4.11 -17.65 -2.35
C LEU A 78 -4.71 -16.24 -2.45
N THR A 79 -3.93 -15.18 -2.22
CA THR A 79 -4.46 -13.81 -2.39
C THR A 79 -4.70 -13.46 -3.86
N GLY A 80 -3.85 -13.93 -4.77
CA GLY A 80 -4.04 -13.77 -6.21
C GLY A 80 -5.30 -14.49 -6.70
N ILE A 81 -5.49 -15.75 -6.31
CA ILE A 81 -6.68 -16.54 -6.67
C ILE A 81 -7.94 -15.96 -6.03
N GLY A 82 -7.89 -15.55 -4.75
CA GLY A 82 -9.02 -14.94 -4.06
C GLY A 82 -9.44 -13.61 -4.68
N GLY A 83 -8.49 -12.73 -5.02
CA GLY A 83 -8.78 -11.50 -5.74
C GLY A 83 -9.40 -11.74 -7.12
N LEU A 84 -8.85 -12.67 -7.90
CA LEU A 84 -9.41 -13.05 -9.21
C LEU A 84 -10.81 -13.67 -9.08
N SER A 85 -11.07 -14.41 -8.00
CA SER A 85 -12.38 -15.00 -7.70
C SER A 85 -13.44 -13.91 -7.40
N LEU A 86 -13.07 -12.83 -6.71
CA LEU A 86 -13.97 -11.67 -6.53
C LEU A 86 -14.36 -11.04 -7.87
N ILE A 87 -13.41 -10.87 -8.79
CA ILE A 87 -13.65 -10.29 -10.13
C ILE A 87 -14.54 -11.23 -10.98
N ALA A 88 -14.31 -12.55 -10.88
CA ALA A 88 -15.11 -13.56 -11.56
C ALA A 88 -16.54 -13.71 -10.99
N GLY A 89 -16.91 -12.99 -9.93
CA GLY A 89 -18.23 -13.06 -9.31
C GLY A 89 -18.45 -14.30 -8.43
N ALA A 90 -17.38 -14.94 -7.96
CA ALA A 90 -17.48 -16.01 -6.97
C ALA A 90 -18.06 -15.49 -5.64
N PRO A 91 -18.66 -16.35 -4.79
CA PRO A 91 -19.20 -15.94 -3.49
C PRO A 91 -18.16 -15.18 -2.66
N PRO A 92 -18.45 -13.94 -2.20
CA PRO A 92 -17.46 -13.10 -1.50
C PRO A 92 -16.85 -13.78 -0.28
N VAL A 93 -17.64 -14.54 0.49
CA VAL A 93 -17.15 -15.32 1.65
C VAL A 93 -16.04 -16.31 1.27
N PHE A 94 -16.15 -16.98 0.12
CA PHE A 94 -15.10 -17.90 -0.36
C PHE A 94 -13.85 -17.12 -0.79
N ALA A 95 -14.03 -16.10 -1.62
CA ALA A 95 -12.94 -15.34 -2.21
C ALA A 95 -12.14 -14.52 -1.17
N ILE A 96 -12.84 -13.90 -0.21
CA ILE A 96 -12.22 -13.22 0.95
C ILE A 96 -11.57 -14.25 1.88
N GLY A 97 -12.18 -15.43 2.07
CA GLY A 97 -11.57 -16.52 2.86
C GLY A 97 -10.20 -16.96 2.31
N LEU A 98 -10.05 -17.07 0.99
CA LEU A 98 -8.76 -17.32 0.34
C LEU A 98 -7.75 -16.20 0.59
N ILE A 99 -8.18 -14.93 0.51
CA ILE A 99 -7.34 -13.76 0.80
C ILE A 99 -6.85 -13.80 2.26
N THR A 100 -7.76 -14.05 3.22
CA THR A 100 -7.46 -14.17 4.66
C THR A 100 -6.47 -15.30 4.94
N ALA A 101 -6.67 -16.47 4.33
CA ALA A 101 -5.74 -17.60 4.41
C ALA A 101 -4.37 -17.25 3.81
N GLY A 102 -4.33 -16.54 2.68
CA GLY A 102 -3.10 -16.07 2.05
C GLY A 102 -2.31 -15.11 2.95
N SER A 103 -2.97 -14.15 3.60
CA SER A 103 -2.34 -13.27 4.59
C SER A 103 -1.82 -14.05 5.81
N ALA A 104 -2.60 -15.01 6.34
CA ALA A 104 -2.18 -15.81 7.49
C ALA A 104 -0.95 -16.69 7.19
N LEU A 105 -0.89 -17.26 5.98
CA LEU A 105 0.29 -17.98 5.50
C LEU A 105 1.51 -17.07 5.36
N LEU A 106 1.34 -15.81 4.94
CA LEU A 106 2.43 -14.83 4.94
C LEU A 106 2.89 -14.50 6.37
N SER A 107 1.97 -14.20 7.30
CA SER A 107 2.32 -13.92 8.70
C SER A 107 3.12 -15.08 9.31
N THR A 108 2.64 -16.31 9.16
CA THR A 108 3.28 -17.51 9.71
C THR A 108 4.60 -17.86 9.03
N ALA A 109 4.77 -17.56 7.73
CA ALA A 109 6.04 -17.76 7.03
C ALA A 109 7.16 -16.81 7.50
N LEU A 110 6.82 -15.66 8.10
CA LEU A 110 7.79 -14.70 8.62
C LEU A 110 8.23 -14.99 10.07
N LEU A 111 7.40 -15.66 10.89
CA LEU A 111 7.72 -16.00 12.30
C LEU A 111 9.07 -16.75 12.49
N PRO A 112 9.45 -17.75 11.66
CA PRO A 112 10.72 -18.46 11.84
C PRO A 112 11.97 -17.59 11.70
N PHE A 113 11.87 -16.42 11.06
CA PHE A 113 12.99 -15.48 10.95
C PHE A 113 13.26 -14.80 12.29
N LEU A 114 12.20 -14.40 13.01
CA LEU A 114 12.31 -13.85 14.36
C LEU A 114 12.94 -14.84 15.34
N ALA A 115 12.58 -16.12 15.22
CA ALA A 115 13.11 -17.19 16.06
C ALA A 115 14.59 -17.54 15.76
N ARG A 116 15.09 -17.24 14.56
CA ARG A 116 16.49 -17.51 14.15
C ARG A 116 17.42 -16.31 14.38
N GLN A 117 16.94 -15.11 14.07
CA GLN A 117 17.69 -13.87 14.27
C GLN A 117 16.70 -12.73 14.50
N PHE A 118 16.61 -12.28 15.76
CA PHE A 118 15.77 -11.13 16.09
C PHE A 118 16.37 -9.84 15.51
N THR A 119 15.64 -9.20 14.60
CA THR A 119 15.96 -7.85 14.10
C THR A 119 14.71 -6.97 14.15
N ILE A 120 14.89 -5.71 14.53
CA ILE A 120 13.77 -4.77 14.74
C ILE A 120 12.96 -4.59 13.44
N HIS A 121 13.62 -4.47 12.28
CA HIS A 121 12.94 -4.35 10.98
C HIS A 121 12.09 -5.58 10.65
N GLN A 122 12.61 -6.79 10.86
CA GLN A 122 11.87 -8.03 10.56
C GLN A 122 10.68 -8.19 11.50
N THR A 123 10.81 -7.81 12.77
CA THR A 123 9.70 -7.77 13.73
C THR A 123 8.60 -6.81 13.26
N ILE A 124 8.96 -5.60 12.81
CA ILE A 124 8.00 -4.61 12.29
C ILE A 124 7.29 -5.16 11.03
N ILE A 125 8.03 -5.71 10.05
CA ILE A 125 7.42 -6.31 8.84
C ILE A 125 6.46 -7.46 9.22
N THR A 126 6.83 -8.28 10.21
CA THR A 126 5.99 -9.39 10.68
C THR A 126 4.73 -8.90 11.38
N ILE A 127 4.81 -7.84 12.19
CA ILE A 127 3.63 -7.16 12.77
C ILE A 127 2.72 -6.63 11.66
N GLY A 128 3.29 -6.01 10.62
CA GLY A 128 2.51 -5.57 9.44
C GLY A 128 1.73 -6.71 8.79
N ALA A 129 2.36 -7.87 8.59
CA ALA A 129 1.68 -9.05 8.07
C ALA A 129 0.59 -9.59 9.01
N VAL A 130 0.73 -9.44 10.34
CA VAL A 130 -0.32 -9.79 11.32
C VAL A 130 -1.49 -8.79 11.26
N LEU A 131 -1.22 -7.49 11.17
CA LEU A 131 -2.25 -6.46 10.99
C LEU A 131 -3.07 -6.71 9.72
N TRP A 132 -2.42 -7.14 8.63
CA TRP A 132 -3.11 -7.53 7.40
C TRP A 132 -4.09 -8.69 7.61
N THR A 133 -3.62 -9.75 8.28
CA THR A 133 -4.42 -10.95 8.58
C THR A 133 -5.61 -10.62 9.47
N ILE A 134 -5.45 -9.74 10.46
CA ILE A 134 -6.56 -9.26 11.30
C ILE A 134 -7.57 -8.47 10.43
N GLY A 135 -7.10 -7.52 9.62
CA GLY A 135 -7.98 -6.73 8.72
C GLY A 135 -8.77 -7.60 7.74
N ASN A 136 -8.12 -8.59 7.11
CA ASN A 136 -8.80 -9.55 6.23
C ASN A 136 -9.75 -10.47 7.01
N GLY A 137 -9.38 -10.89 8.22
CA GLY A 137 -10.26 -11.65 9.11
C GLY A 137 -11.54 -10.88 9.47
N LEU A 138 -11.42 -9.60 9.84
CA LEU A 138 -12.57 -8.73 10.08
C LEU A 138 -13.44 -8.57 8.83
N TRP A 139 -12.82 -8.35 7.66
CA TRP A 139 -13.54 -8.24 6.38
C TRP A 139 -14.31 -9.53 6.04
N TRP A 140 -13.71 -10.69 6.32
CA TRP A 140 -14.33 -12.00 6.13
C TRP A 140 -15.55 -12.21 7.04
N HIS A 141 -15.54 -11.64 8.25
CA HIS A 141 -16.68 -11.61 9.17
C HIS A 141 -17.66 -10.46 8.89
N GLY A 142 -17.60 -9.84 7.69
CA GLY A 142 -18.55 -8.84 7.25
C GLY A 142 -18.31 -7.42 7.77
N TRP A 143 -17.15 -7.12 8.36
CA TRP A 143 -16.83 -5.74 8.74
C TRP A 143 -16.72 -4.84 7.49
N PRO A 144 -17.25 -3.61 7.54
CA PRO A 144 -17.28 -2.72 6.38
C PRO A 144 -15.88 -2.24 6.00
N LEU A 145 -15.69 -1.93 4.72
CA LEU A 145 -14.37 -1.59 4.16
C LEU A 145 -13.68 -0.42 4.88
N TYR A 146 -14.43 0.59 5.30
CA TYR A 146 -13.87 1.75 6.01
C TYR A 146 -13.27 1.39 7.38
N ALA A 147 -13.77 0.33 8.04
CA ALA A 147 -13.30 -0.12 9.35
C ALA A 147 -12.10 -1.07 9.25
N VAL A 148 -11.98 -1.83 8.16
CA VAL A 148 -10.83 -2.72 7.92
C VAL A 148 -9.65 -2.00 7.25
N THR A 149 -9.90 -0.90 6.52
CA THR A 149 -8.85 -0.14 5.83
C THR A 149 -7.71 0.33 6.74
N PRO A 150 -7.91 0.81 7.99
CA PRO A 150 -6.81 1.14 8.89
C PRO A 150 -5.85 -0.03 9.18
N TRP A 151 -6.36 -1.27 9.27
CA TRP A 151 -5.53 -2.47 9.43
C TRP A 151 -4.69 -2.76 8.19
N TRP A 152 -5.27 -2.55 7.01
CA TRP A 152 -4.58 -2.66 5.72
C TRP A 152 -3.56 -1.53 5.49
N MET A 153 -3.83 -0.31 5.96
CA MET A 153 -2.84 0.77 6.01
C MET A 153 -1.69 0.40 6.96
N GLY A 154 -2.01 -0.20 8.11
CA GLY A 154 -1.03 -0.71 9.08
C GLY A 154 -0.09 -1.74 8.47
N PHE A 155 -0.61 -2.70 7.71
CA PHE A 155 0.19 -3.64 6.92
C PHE A 155 1.22 -2.93 6.03
N LEU A 156 0.74 -2.05 5.13
CA LEU A 156 1.59 -1.37 4.16
C LEU A 156 2.61 -0.46 4.86
N LEU A 157 2.18 0.31 5.86
CA LEU A 157 3.04 1.20 6.63
C LEU A 157 4.14 0.43 7.36
N PHE A 158 3.81 -0.65 8.06
CA PHE A 158 4.80 -1.44 8.79
C PHE A 158 5.76 -2.17 7.85
N THR A 159 5.30 -2.73 6.73
CA THR A 159 6.20 -3.33 5.74
C THR A 159 7.19 -2.31 5.19
N ILE A 160 6.70 -1.17 4.68
CA ILE A 160 7.56 -0.11 4.13
C ILE A 160 8.51 0.44 5.21
N ALA A 161 7.98 0.77 6.39
CA ALA A 161 8.75 1.32 7.50
C ALA A 161 9.86 0.36 7.96
N GLY A 162 9.58 -0.94 8.05
CA GLY A 162 10.58 -1.95 8.38
C GLY A 162 11.71 -2.02 7.35
N GLU A 163 11.39 -2.07 6.06
CA GLU A 163 12.38 -2.05 4.97
C GLU A 163 13.23 -0.77 4.95
N ARG A 164 12.61 0.39 5.23
CA ARG A 164 13.32 1.66 5.38
C ARG A 164 14.26 1.68 6.59
N LEU A 165 13.85 1.08 7.70
CA LEU A 165 14.68 0.94 8.91
C LEU A 165 15.87 0.00 8.66
N GLU A 166 15.69 -1.09 7.92
CA GLU A 166 16.76 -2.02 7.55
C GLU A 166 17.89 -1.29 6.80
N LEU A 167 17.55 -0.54 5.76
CA LEU A 167 18.50 0.25 4.97
C LEU A 167 19.14 1.40 5.77
N SER A 168 18.39 1.99 6.71
CA SER A 168 18.87 3.07 7.57
C SER A 168 19.77 2.58 8.72
N ARG A 169 19.88 1.26 8.96
CA ARG A 169 20.82 0.68 9.94
C ARG A 169 22.29 1.05 9.66
N LEU A 170 22.64 1.27 8.39
CA LEU A 170 23.96 1.72 7.95
C LEU A 170 24.34 3.11 8.49
N LEU A 171 23.39 3.85 9.08
CA LEU A 171 23.58 5.20 9.62
C LEU A 171 23.83 5.24 11.14
N GLN A 172 23.95 4.08 11.81
CA GLN A 172 24.19 3.97 13.26
C GLN A 172 23.20 4.79 14.11
N LEU A 173 21.91 4.50 13.94
CA LEU A 173 20.81 5.19 14.62
C LEU A 173 20.90 5.10 16.15
N SER A 174 20.65 6.21 16.84
CA SER A 174 20.66 6.28 18.31
C SER A 174 19.43 5.60 18.94
N VAL A 175 19.53 5.27 20.23
CA VAL A 175 18.40 4.68 21.00
C VAL A 175 17.17 5.58 20.95
N SER A 176 17.34 6.90 21.05
CA SER A 176 16.24 7.88 20.93
C SER A 176 15.61 7.85 19.53
N ALA A 177 16.40 7.69 18.46
CA ALA A 177 15.86 7.55 17.11
C ALA A 177 15.03 6.26 16.96
N TYR A 178 15.48 5.12 17.49
CA TYR A 178 14.67 3.89 17.52
C TYR A 178 13.40 4.06 18.35
N ALA A 179 13.49 4.66 19.54
CA ALA A 179 12.34 4.91 20.40
C ALA A 179 11.28 5.81 19.75
N GLY A 180 11.69 6.89 19.08
CA GLY A 180 10.78 7.76 18.33
C GLY A 180 10.08 7.05 17.17
N PHE A 181 10.80 6.20 16.44
CA PHE A 181 10.23 5.39 15.35
C PHE A 181 9.18 4.40 15.85
N LEU A 182 9.53 3.63 16.88
CA LEU A 182 8.62 2.67 17.51
C LEU A 182 7.44 3.37 18.18
N GLY A 183 7.64 4.56 18.77
CA GLY A 183 6.57 5.41 19.28
C GLY A 183 5.56 5.81 18.21
N GLY A 184 6.01 6.26 17.04
CA GLY A 184 5.13 6.59 15.91
C GLY A 184 4.34 5.38 15.39
N LEU A 185 4.98 4.21 15.28
CA LEU A 185 4.31 2.96 14.91
C LEU A 185 3.31 2.50 15.98
N SER A 186 3.62 2.73 17.26
CA SER A 186 2.74 2.38 18.38
C SER A 186 1.51 3.29 18.42
N LEU A 187 1.68 4.60 18.19
CA LEU A 187 0.57 5.53 17.99
C LEU A 187 -0.34 5.05 16.85
N PHE A 188 0.23 4.69 15.68
CA PHE A 188 -0.57 4.21 14.56
C PHE A 188 -1.44 3.00 14.94
N VAL A 189 -0.89 2.01 15.67
CA VAL A 189 -1.64 0.85 16.17
C VAL A 189 -2.68 1.23 17.22
N CYS A 190 -2.36 2.12 18.16
CA CYS A 190 -3.33 2.65 19.12
C CYS A 190 -4.52 3.33 18.40
N GLY A 191 -4.28 4.07 17.33
CA GLY A 191 -5.33 4.66 16.49
C GLY A 191 -6.24 3.61 15.85
N ILE A 192 -5.67 2.54 15.27
CA ILE A 192 -6.44 1.39 14.74
C ILE A 192 -7.32 0.78 15.84
N LEU A 193 -6.78 0.53 17.03
CA LEU A 193 -7.49 -0.11 18.13
C LEU A 193 -8.64 0.76 18.66
N VAL A 194 -8.39 2.06 18.87
CA VAL A 194 -9.40 3.02 19.30
C VAL A 194 -10.50 3.18 18.25
N LYS A 195 -10.15 3.25 16.94
CA LYS A 195 -11.13 3.27 15.84
C LYS A 195 -11.94 1.98 15.76
N SER A 196 -11.31 0.82 15.96
CA SER A 196 -12.01 -0.49 15.96
C SER A 196 -12.99 -0.62 17.14
N TYR A 197 -12.61 -0.14 18.32
CA TYR A 197 -13.50 -0.03 19.47
C TYR A 197 -14.65 0.97 19.21
N GLY A 198 -14.35 2.12 18.59
CA GLY A 198 -15.37 3.11 18.20
C GLY A 198 -16.41 2.55 17.23
N GLN A 199 -15.98 1.76 16.25
CA GLN A 199 -16.87 1.06 15.31
C GLN A 199 -17.81 0.08 16.03
N TYR A 200 -17.30 -0.68 17.02
CA TYR A 200 -18.13 -1.55 17.85
C TYR A 200 -19.10 -0.74 18.73
N ALA A 201 -18.60 0.30 19.39
CA ALA A 201 -19.39 1.14 20.29
C ALA A 201 -20.48 1.95 19.57
N LEU A 202 -20.33 2.22 18.26
CA LEU A 202 -21.31 2.97 17.46
C LEU A 202 -22.70 2.31 17.45
N SER A 203 -22.79 0.98 17.54
CA SER A 203 -24.06 0.24 17.56
C SER A 203 -24.78 0.25 18.91
N VAL A 204 -24.08 0.58 20.01
CA VAL A 204 -24.61 0.53 21.38
C VAL A 204 -24.74 1.92 22.00
N LEU A 205 -23.76 2.80 21.74
CA LEU A 205 -23.67 4.17 22.26
C LEU A 205 -23.21 5.10 21.12
N PRO A 206 -24.09 5.51 20.19
CA PRO A 206 -23.69 6.17 18.94
C PRO A 206 -22.78 7.40 19.14
N SER A 207 -23.14 8.29 20.07
CA SER A 207 -22.35 9.49 20.39
C SER A 207 -20.96 9.20 20.98
N HIS A 208 -20.80 8.06 21.66
CA HIS A 208 -19.50 7.62 22.17
C HIS A 208 -18.68 6.94 21.08
N GLY A 209 -19.29 6.03 20.31
CA GLY A 209 -18.66 5.39 19.16
C GLY A 209 -18.10 6.40 18.17
N ALA A 210 -18.88 7.42 17.81
CA ALA A 210 -18.45 8.53 16.97
C ALA A 210 -17.21 9.27 17.51
N ARG A 211 -17.19 9.60 18.81
CA ARG A 211 -16.04 10.26 19.47
C ARG A 211 -14.79 9.37 19.43
N MET A 212 -14.96 8.06 19.63
CA MET A 212 -13.87 7.10 19.57
C MET A 212 -13.36 6.89 18.13
N LEU A 213 -14.22 6.95 17.11
CA LEU A 213 -13.79 6.93 15.71
C LEU A 213 -12.88 8.14 15.40
N GLY A 214 -13.32 9.36 15.72
CA GLY A 214 -12.53 10.58 15.50
C GLY A 214 -11.24 10.64 16.31
N LEU A 215 -11.25 10.16 17.56
CA LEU A 215 -10.04 9.99 18.37
C LEU A 215 -9.09 8.92 17.79
N GLY A 216 -9.64 7.86 17.19
CA GLY A 216 -8.85 6.85 16.48
C GLY A 216 -8.13 7.43 15.27
N ASP A 217 -8.83 8.21 14.45
CA ASP A 217 -8.23 8.94 13.32
C ASP A 217 -7.19 9.98 13.78
N ALA A 218 -7.43 10.68 14.89
CA ALA A 218 -6.45 11.56 15.52
C ALA A 218 -5.12 10.85 15.80
N ILE A 219 -5.19 9.76 16.55
CA ILE A 219 -4.03 9.02 17.05
C ILE A 219 -3.31 8.33 15.88
N LEU A 220 -4.06 7.84 14.88
CA LEU A 220 -3.55 7.31 13.63
C LEU A 220 -2.80 8.39 12.83
N GLY A 221 -3.37 9.60 12.71
CA GLY A 221 -2.76 10.75 12.06
C GLY A 221 -1.48 11.24 12.75
N LEU A 222 -1.46 11.28 14.08
CA LEU A 222 -0.25 11.54 14.87
C LEU A 222 0.83 10.47 14.60
N GLY A 223 0.45 9.19 14.50
CA GLY A 223 1.36 8.11 14.13
C GLY A 223 1.97 8.31 12.73
N MET A 224 1.14 8.65 11.74
CA MET A 224 1.59 8.97 10.37
C MET A 224 2.55 10.16 10.35
N LEU A 225 2.22 11.26 11.04
CA LEU A 225 3.07 12.44 11.15
C LEU A 225 4.42 12.14 11.84
N ALA A 226 4.40 11.38 12.94
CA ALA A 226 5.61 10.99 13.67
C ALA A 226 6.53 10.12 12.79
N ILE A 227 5.97 9.15 12.07
CA ILE A 227 6.74 8.28 11.17
C ILE A 227 7.23 9.07 9.94
N ALA A 228 6.42 9.96 9.38
CA ALA A 228 6.84 10.82 8.27
C ALA A 228 7.98 11.76 8.68
N ALA A 229 7.88 12.42 9.83
CA ALA A 229 8.95 13.25 10.37
C ALA A 229 10.22 12.44 10.66
N TRP A 230 10.08 11.21 11.18
CA TRP A 230 11.20 10.31 11.39
C TRP A 230 11.87 9.91 10.08
N LEU A 231 11.11 9.47 9.07
CA LEU A 231 11.62 9.06 7.75
C LEU A 231 12.27 10.24 7.03
N MET A 232 11.64 11.43 7.07
CA MET A 232 12.25 12.66 6.57
C MET A 232 13.55 13.01 7.30
N HIS A 233 13.72 12.67 8.58
CA HIS A 233 14.93 13.04 9.33
C HIS A 233 16.05 11.99 9.23
N PHE A 234 15.73 10.71 9.40
CA PHE A 234 16.71 9.63 9.61
C PHE A 234 16.91 8.71 8.40
N ASP A 235 16.03 8.71 7.39
CA ASP A 235 16.19 7.82 6.23
C ASP A 235 17.36 8.24 5.31
N MET A 236 18.04 7.24 4.76
CA MET A 236 19.11 7.39 3.78
C MET A 236 18.70 8.13 2.49
N ALA A 237 17.40 8.26 2.17
CA ALA A 237 16.86 8.99 1.02
C ALA A 237 17.45 10.42 0.91
N ARG A 238 17.58 11.16 2.04
CA ARG A 238 18.20 12.50 2.07
C ARG A 238 19.67 12.52 1.63
N ARG A 239 20.38 11.40 1.77
CA ARG A 239 21.78 11.22 1.29
C ARG A 239 21.80 10.76 -0.16
N ALA A 240 20.90 9.84 -0.53
CA ALA A 240 20.77 9.29 -1.87
C ALA A 240 20.38 10.32 -2.95
N LEU A 241 19.69 11.42 -2.59
CA LEU A 241 19.45 12.56 -3.50
C LEU A 241 20.73 13.06 -4.21
N LYS A 242 21.88 13.04 -3.51
CA LYS A 242 23.15 13.53 -4.04
C LYS A 242 23.69 12.62 -5.16
N GLN A 243 23.41 11.32 -5.11
CA GLN A 243 23.92 10.31 -6.05
C GLN A 243 23.07 10.27 -7.34
N PRO A 244 23.62 10.55 -8.53
CA PRO A 244 22.85 10.62 -9.77
C PRO A 244 22.30 9.25 -10.22
N GLY A 245 21.39 9.27 -11.21
CA GLY A 245 20.78 8.06 -11.77
C GLY A 245 19.69 7.49 -10.87
N LEU A 246 19.66 6.16 -10.74
CA LEU A 246 18.61 5.44 -10.02
C LEU A 246 18.48 5.91 -8.55
N HIS A 247 19.61 6.12 -7.86
CA HIS A 247 19.60 6.52 -6.45
C HIS A 247 18.86 7.84 -6.20
N ARG A 248 19.08 8.86 -7.03
CA ARG A 248 18.31 10.12 -6.97
C ARG A 248 16.84 9.92 -7.32
N TYR A 249 16.50 9.10 -8.30
CA TYR A 249 15.11 8.83 -8.65
C TYR A 249 14.36 8.16 -7.49
N VAL A 250 14.94 7.10 -6.91
CA VAL A 250 14.40 6.46 -5.71
C VAL A 250 14.24 7.50 -4.61
N ALA A 251 15.30 8.24 -4.27
CA ALA A 251 15.28 9.25 -3.22
C ALA A 251 14.18 10.31 -3.39
N VAL A 252 13.95 10.81 -4.62
CA VAL A 252 12.86 11.75 -4.92
C VAL A 252 11.50 11.09 -4.66
N ALA A 253 11.27 9.88 -5.17
CA ALA A 253 10.02 9.16 -4.95
C ALA A 253 9.75 8.88 -3.46
N LEU A 254 10.79 8.54 -2.68
CA LEU A 254 10.67 8.31 -1.24
C LEU A 254 10.31 9.59 -0.47
N LEU A 255 11.01 10.69 -0.73
CA LEU A 255 10.79 11.95 -0.01
C LEU A 255 9.43 12.58 -0.33
N VAL A 256 8.99 12.48 -1.59
CA VAL A 256 7.62 12.82 -2.00
C VAL A 256 6.61 11.95 -1.26
N GLY A 257 6.84 10.63 -1.19
CA GLY A 257 5.99 9.71 -0.43
C GLY A 257 5.92 10.05 1.07
N TYR A 258 7.03 10.42 1.70
CA TYR A 258 7.01 10.89 3.10
C TYR A 258 6.21 12.20 3.26
N GLY A 259 6.28 13.09 2.27
CA GLY A 259 5.45 14.29 2.21
C GLY A 259 3.95 13.96 2.22
N TRP A 260 3.54 12.98 1.42
CA TRP A 260 2.15 12.51 1.40
C TRP A 260 1.73 11.74 2.66
N LEU A 261 2.64 11.00 3.30
CA LEU A 261 2.38 10.38 4.61
C LEU A 261 2.11 11.46 5.67
N ALA A 262 2.90 12.54 5.68
CA ALA A 262 2.66 13.69 6.56
C ALA A 262 1.34 14.39 6.23
N PHE A 263 1.04 14.63 4.95
CA PHE A 263 -0.20 15.27 4.51
C PHE A 263 -1.44 14.46 4.91
N GLY A 264 -1.47 13.16 4.63
CA GLY A 264 -2.57 12.28 5.05
C GLY A 264 -2.73 12.26 6.57
N GLY A 265 -1.61 12.28 7.32
CA GLY A 265 -1.64 12.36 8.78
C GLY A 265 -2.24 13.68 9.29
N ALA A 266 -1.91 14.80 8.65
CA ALA A 266 -2.49 16.10 8.96
C ALA A 266 -3.99 16.17 8.63
N VAL A 267 -4.44 15.62 7.49
CA VAL A 267 -5.87 15.55 7.13
C VAL A 267 -6.64 14.69 8.14
N ALA A 268 -6.07 13.58 8.61
CA ALA A 268 -6.65 12.76 9.67
C ALA A 268 -6.81 13.50 11.02
N LEU A 269 -5.97 14.51 11.32
CA LEU A 269 -6.18 15.37 12.50
C LEU A 269 -7.34 16.35 12.34
N ILE A 270 -7.59 16.85 11.12
CA ILE A 270 -8.70 17.78 10.85
C ILE A 270 -10.05 17.11 11.13
N ALA A 271 -10.13 15.79 10.92
CA ALA A 271 -11.31 14.98 11.17
C ALA A 271 -11.89 15.18 12.60
N ILE A 272 -11.03 15.35 13.61
CA ILE A 272 -11.41 15.57 15.03
C ILE A 272 -12.33 16.78 15.22
N VAL A 273 -12.12 17.82 14.41
CA VAL A 273 -12.75 19.15 14.55
C VAL A 273 -13.86 19.34 13.51
N HIS A 274 -14.11 18.34 12.65
CA HIS A 274 -14.97 18.54 11.49
C HIS A 274 -16.47 18.65 11.87
N PRO A 275 -17.17 19.75 11.52
CA PRO A 275 -18.55 19.98 11.99
C PRO A 275 -19.59 18.97 11.52
N ALA A 276 -19.33 18.25 10.42
CA ALA A 276 -20.31 17.32 9.81
C ALA A 276 -20.51 15.99 10.58
N GLY A 277 -19.94 15.85 11.77
CA GLY A 277 -20.26 14.73 12.66
C GLY A 277 -19.67 13.37 12.24
N PRO A 278 -20.27 12.25 12.71
CA PRO A 278 -19.68 10.92 12.60
C PRO A 278 -19.53 10.44 11.16
N ASP A 279 -20.47 10.80 10.29
CA ASP A 279 -20.53 10.28 8.92
C ASP A 279 -19.31 10.70 8.10
N ALA A 280 -18.84 11.94 8.27
CA ALA A 280 -17.62 12.45 7.63
C ALA A 280 -16.32 11.74 8.06
N LEU A 281 -16.35 10.98 9.17
CA LEU A 281 -15.23 10.15 9.67
C LEU A 281 -15.26 8.72 9.11
N ILE A 282 -16.41 8.32 8.57
CA ILE A 282 -16.74 6.95 8.16
C ILE A 282 -16.76 6.84 6.63
N VAL A 283 -17.39 7.79 5.93
CA VAL A 283 -17.39 7.92 4.46
C VAL A 283 -17.48 9.41 4.10
N GLY A 284 -16.56 9.91 3.28
CA GLY A 284 -16.64 11.29 2.79
C GLY A 284 -15.29 11.83 2.32
N PRO A 285 -15.22 13.10 1.90
CA PRO A 285 -14.03 13.64 1.24
C PRO A 285 -12.77 13.67 2.13
N ILE A 286 -12.90 13.90 3.44
CA ILE A 286 -11.74 13.86 4.38
C ILE A 286 -11.20 12.42 4.53
N TYR A 287 -12.09 11.43 4.62
CA TYR A 287 -11.71 10.02 4.64
C TYR A 287 -11.02 9.63 3.32
N ASP A 288 -11.64 9.94 2.17
CA ASP A 288 -11.09 9.66 0.85
C ASP A 288 -9.72 10.37 0.66
N ALA A 289 -9.60 11.64 1.06
CA ALA A 289 -8.33 12.37 0.99
C ALA A 289 -7.23 11.72 1.84
N THR A 290 -7.56 11.30 3.07
CA THR A 290 -6.63 10.63 3.98
C THR A 290 -6.12 9.31 3.38
N ILE A 291 -7.04 8.45 2.91
CA ILE A 291 -6.66 7.14 2.37
C ILE A 291 -5.93 7.25 1.03
N HIS A 292 -6.24 8.24 0.17
CA HIS A 292 -5.55 8.40 -1.12
C HIS A 292 -4.19 9.10 -0.96
N ALA A 293 -4.05 10.05 -0.03
CA ALA A 293 -2.73 10.57 0.35
C ALA A 293 -1.82 9.44 0.87
N PHE A 294 -2.35 8.52 1.69
CA PHE A 294 -1.58 7.36 2.13
C PHE A 294 -1.32 6.34 1.00
N THR A 295 -2.36 5.87 0.29
CA THR A 295 -2.22 4.77 -0.67
C THR A 295 -1.61 5.18 -2.00
N ILE A 296 -2.07 6.28 -2.61
CA ILE A 296 -1.51 6.79 -3.87
C ILE A 296 -0.26 7.63 -3.58
N GLY A 297 -0.35 8.53 -2.61
CA GLY A 297 0.73 9.48 -2.33
C GLY A 297 1.96 8.84 -1.70
N PHE A 298 1.78 8.13 -0.59
CA PHE A 298 2.88 7.43 0.09
C PHE A 298 3.16 6.05 -0.54
N VAL A 299 2.21 5.11 -0.56
CA VAL A 299 2.49 3.72 -0.98
C VAL A 299 2.82 3.59 -2.47
N LEU A 300 2.04 4.17 -3.41
CA LEU A 300 2.40 4.07 -4.83
C LEU A 300 3.70 4.82 -5.17
N ALA A 301 4.04 5.92 -4.48
CA ALA A 301 5.35 6.55 -4.64
C ALA A 301 6.50 5.64 -4.17
N MET A 302 6.32 4.88 -3.08
CA MET A 302 7.28 3.86 -2.64
C MET A 302 7.46 2.77 -3.71
N ILE A 303 6.37 2.29 -4.31
CA ILE A 303 6.39 1.29 -5.39
C ILE A 303 7.02 1.86 -6.67
N PHE A 304 6.75 3.13 -7.01
CA PHE A 304 7.37 3.76 -8.17
C PHE A 304 8.89 3.92 -7.96
N GLY A 305 9.32 4.28 -6.75
CA GLY A 305 10.73 4.38 -6.38
C GLY A 305 11.45 3.03 -6.37
N HIS A 306 10.88 2.01 -5.72
CA HIS A 306 11.50 0.69 -5.55
C HIS A 306 11.25 -0.28 -6.71
N GLY A 307 10.25 -0.06 -7.56
CA GLY A 307 9.93 -0.97 -8.67
C GLY A 307 11.12 -1.32 -9.56
N PRO A 308 11.97 -0.37 -10.01
CA PRO A 308 13.20 -0.67 -10.75
C PRO A 308 14.23 -1.53 -10.00
N LEU A 309 14.09 -1.73 -8.68
CA LEU A 309 14.90 -2.62 -7.84
C LEU A 309 14.20 -3.97 -7.56
N VAL A 310 12.88 -3.94 -7.34
CA VAL A 310 12.06 -5.13 -7.00
C VAL A 310 11.78 -6.01 -8.21
N PHE A 311 11.34 -5.44 -9.35
CA PHE A 311 11.02 -6.21 -10.55
C PHE A 311 12.22 -7.06 -11.05
N PRO A 312 13.48 -6.58 -11.03
CA PRO A 312 14.66 -7.42 -11.32
C PRO A 312 14.84 -8.61 -10.38
N ALA A 313 14.63 -8.42 -9.07
CA ALA A 313 14.80 -9.48 -8.08
C ALA A 313 13.75 -10.59 -8.26
N VAL A 314 12.49 -10.21 -8.55
CA VAL A 314 11.41 -11.16 -8.84
C VAL A 314 11.62 -11.84 -10.20
N LEU A 315 11.82 -11.09 -11.28
CA LEU A 315 11.90 -11.64 -12.64
C LEU A 315 13.25 -12.31 -12.96
N GLY A 316 14.32 -11.99 -12.23
CA GLY A 316 15.68 -12.41 -12.55
C GLY A 316 16.28 -11.71 -13.77
N ILE A 317 15.76 -10.53 -14.13
CA ILE A 317 16.14 -9.78 -15.34
C ILE A 317 16.64 -8.39 -14.90
N PRO A 318 17.89 -8.00 -15.18
CA PRO A 318 18.39 -6.68 -14.83
C PRO A 318 17.61 -5.60 -15.61
N ILE A 319 17.20 -4.54 -14.90
CA ILE A 319 16.60 -3.35 -15.51
C ILE A 319 17.64 -2.22 -15.49
N THR A 320 17.85 -1.59 -16.65
CA THR A 320 18.65 -0.37 -16.74
C THR A 320 17.76 0.83 -16.43
N PHE A 321 18.19 1.70 -15.52
CA PHE A 321 17.46 2.93 -15.19
C PHE A 321 17.38 3.88 -16.40
N HIS A 322 16.19 4.43 -16.64
CA HIS A 322 15.94 5.41 -17.68
C HIS A 322 15.22 6.65 -17.12
N ARG A 323 15.54 7.85 -17.62
CA ARG A 323 14.95 9.11 -17.10
C ARG A 323 13.42 9.17 -17.24
N ALA A 324 12.83 8.37 -18.14
CA ALA A 324 11.39 8.24 -18.30
C ALA A 324 10.64 7.89 -17.00
N PHE A 325 11.27 7.22 -16.02
CA PHE A 325 10.65 6.91 -14.72
C PHE A 325 10.18 8.15 -13.93
N TYR A 326 10.78 9.33 -14.16
CA TYR A 326 10.29 10.57 -13.54
C TYR A 326 8.92 11.03 -14.07
N LEU A 327 8.55 10.67 -15.30
CA LEU A 327 7.30 11.12 -15.91
C LEU A 327 6.05 10.52 -15.22
N PRO A 328 5.89 9.20 -15.04
CA PRO A 328 4.75 8.66 -14.32
C PRO A 328 4.73 9.14 -12.86
N LEU A 329 5.89 9.31 -12.22
CA LEU A 329 5.95 9.89 -10.87
C LEU A 329 5.38 11.32 -10.84
N LEU A 330 5.75 12.18 -11.79
CA LEU A 330 5.22 13.55 -11.89
C LEU A 330 3.70 13.55 -12.14
N VAL A 331 3.22 12.72 -13.08
CA VAL A 331 1.79 12.61 -13.42
C VAL A 331 0.98 12.07 -12.23
N LEU A 332 1.52 11.09 -11.48
CA LEU A 332 0.88 10.56 -10.27
C LEU A 332 0.68 11.66 -9.22
N ASN A 333 1.69 12.49 -9.01
CA ASN A 333 1.64 13.58 -8.03
C ASN A 333 0.68 14.70 -8.46
N GLY A 334 0.68 15.07 -9.74
CA GLY A 334 -0.26 16.06 -10.27
C GLY A 334 -1.72 15.59 -10.21
N GLY A 335 -1.97 14.33 -10.59
CA GLY A 335 -3.30 13.71 -10.51
C GLY A 335 -3.79 13.58 -9.07
N LEU A 336 -2.93 13.15 -8.16
CA LEU A 336 -3.27 13.05 -6.74
C LEU A 336 -3.53 14.44 -6.13
N LEU A 337 -2.68 15.44 -6.40
CA LEU A 337 -2.90 16.79 -5.88
C LEU A 337 -4.24 17.36 -6.37
N LEU A 338 -4.56 17.20 -7.66
CA LEU A 338 -5.86 17.61 -8.21
C LEU A 338 -7.03 16.89 -7.53
N ARG A 339 -6.89 15.57 -7.28
CA ARG A 339 -7.89 14.79 -6.56
C ARG A 339 -8.09 15.32 -5.14
N LEU A 340 -7.02 15.46 -4.36
CA LEU A 340 -7.07 15.84 -2.94
C LEU A 340 -7.55 17.28 -2.75
N LEU A 341 -7.21 18.20 -3.66
CA LEU A 341 -7.84 19.52 -3.70
C LEU A 341 -9.34 19.39 -3.96
N GLY A 342 -9.73 18.55 -4.93
CA GLY A 342 -11.14 18.21 -5.20
C GLY A 342 -11.87 17.63 -4.00
N ASP A 343 -11.22 16.75 -3.22
CA ASP A 343 -11.79 16.20 -1.98
C ASP A 343 -11.94 17.31 -0.92
N LEU A 344 -10.94 18.17 -0.72
CA LEU A 344 -10.94 19.20 0.34
C LEU A 344 -11.85 20.41 0.09
N ILE A 345 -12.20 20.72 -1.17
CA ILE A 345 -13.11 21.84 -1.52
C ILE A 345 -14.44 21.38 -2.13
N ASP A 346 -14.75 20.09 -2.05
CA ASP A 346 -15.93 19.43 -2.64
C ASP A 346 -16.08 19.65 -4.17
N TRP A 347 -14.96 19.75 -4.87
CA TRP A 347 -14.93 19.93 -6.33
C TRP A 347 -14.87 18.58 -7.06
N ARG A 348 -16.06 18.00 -7.29
CA ARG A 348 -16.25 16.68 -7.91
C ARG A 348 -15.53 16.47 -9.24
N THR A 349 -15.47 17.49 -10.11
CA THR A 349 -14.74 17.40 -11.39
C THR A 349 -13.23 17.24 -11.17
N GLY A 350 -12.66 17.91 -10.16
CA GLY A 350 -11.27 17.74 -9.75
C GLY A 350 -10.99 16.33 -9.21
N GLN A 351 -11.88 15.79 -8.37
CA GLN A 351 -11.80 14.40 -7.87
C GLN A 351 -11.76 13.39 -9.03
N THR A 352 -12.71 13.53 -9.97
CA THR A 352 -12.94 12.61 -11.10
C THR A 352 -11.78 12.61 -12.11
N TRP A 353 -11.24 13.79 -12.46
CA TRP A 353 -10.08 13.90 -13.35
C TRP A 353 -8.76 13.60 -12.65
N GLY A 354 -8.59 13.97 -11.38
CA GLY A 354 -7.41 13.63 -10.59
C GLY A 354 -7.23 12.11 -10.45
N ALA A 355 -8.34 11.38 -10.26
CA ALA A 355 -8.35 9.92 -10.30
C ALA A 355 -7.97 9.35 -11.67
N MET A 356 -8.48 9.91 -12.77
CA MET A 356 -8.11 9.50 -14.14
C MET A 356 -6.63 9.72 -14.42
N ILE A 357 -6.08 10.90 -14.09
CA ILE A 357 -4.66 11.23 -14.26
C ILE A 357 -3.78 10.30 -13.42
N SER A 358 -4.17 10.01 -12.17
CA SER A 358 -3.47 9.05 -11.31
C SER A 358 -3.49 7.63 -11.90
N SER A 359 -4.61 7.23 -12.52
CA SER A 359 -4.76 5.93 -13.18
C SER A 359 -3.87 5.82 -14.42
N VAL A 360 -3.80 6.88 -15.24
CA VAL A 360 -2.88 6.99 -16.37
C VAL A 360 -1.42 6.93 -15.90
N ALA A 361 -1.06 7.57 -14.79
CA ALA A 361 0.28 7.49 -14.22
C ALA A 361 0.70 6.06 -13.84
N ILE A 362 -0.21 5.27 -13.26
CA ILE A 362 0.01 3.85 -12.95
C ILE A 362 0.28 3.05 -14.23
N LEU A 363 -0.54 3.24 -15.28
CA LEU A 363 -0.34 2.59 -16.57
C LEU A 363 1.00 2.98 -17.21
N MET A 364 1.34 4.27 -17.20
CA MET A 364 2.62 4.79 -17.69
C MET A 364 3.81 4.18 -16.93
N PHE A 365 3.70 3.98 -15.61
CA PHE A 365 4.73 3.31 -14.83
C PHE A 365 4.91 1.85 -15.25
N VAL A 366 3.81 1.08 -15.35
CA VAL A 366 3.84 -0.32 -15.81
C VAL A 366 4.45 -0.43 -17.20
N VAL A 367 4.03 0.42 -18.15
CA VAL A 367 4.60 0.49 -19.51
C VAL A 367 6.10 0.82 -19.48
N THR A 368 6.54 1.72 -18.59
CA THR A 368 7.97 2.09 -18.44
C THR A 368 8.79 0.91 -17.91
N VAL A 369 8.29 0.18 -16.90
CA VAL A 369 8.94 -1.04 -16.39
C VAL A 369 9.02 -2.11 -17.48
N VAL A 370 7.90 -2.42 -18.16
CA VAL A 370 7.86 -3.46 -19.20
C VAL A 370 8.79 -3.09 -20.37
N SER A 371 8.78 -1.83 -20.82
CA SER A 371 9.64 -1.36 -21.93
C SER A 371 11.12 -1.48 -21.58
N THR A 372 11.52 -1.08 -20.36
CA THR A 372 12.93 -1.20 -19.92
C THR A 372 13.37 -2.65 -19.78
N VAL A 373 12.51 -3.55 -19.27
CA VAL A 373 12.76 -5.01 -19.26
C VAL A 373 12.97 -5.56 -20.68
N ILE A 374 12.09 -5.22 -21.63
CA ILE A 374 12.19 -5.70 -23.03
C ILE A 374 13.48 -5.21 -23.68
N LEU A 375 13.85 -3.94 -23.48
CA LEU A 375 15.10 -3.37 -23.99
C LEU A 375 16.32 -4.09 -23.42
N SER A 376 16.38 -4.34 -22.11
CA SER A 376 17.48 -5.07 -21.47
C SER A 376 17.59 -6.53 -21.94
N ILE A 377 16.47 -7.22 -22.22
CA ILE A 377 16.48 -8.56 -22.84
C ILE A 377 17.04 -8.49 -24.27
N SER A 378 16.60 -7.52 -25.07
CA SER A 378 17.03 -7.35 -26.46
C SER A 378 18.54 -7.07 -26.56
N GLN A 379 19.06 -6.16 -25.74
CA GLN A 379 20.49 -5.87 -25.64
C GLN A 379 21.31 -7.10 -25.24
N LYS A 380 20.85 -7.88 -24.25
CA LYS A 380 21.53 -9.12 -23.81
C LYS A 380 21.56 -10.20 -24.89
N ARG A 381 20.60 -10.22 -25.82
CA ARG A 381 20.63 -11.11 -27.00
C ARG A 381 21.63 -10.64 -28.05
N ARG A 382 21.64 -9.33 -28.37
CA ARG A 382 22.57 -8.74 -29.35
C ARG A 382 24.04 -8.75 -28.90
N GLY A 383 24.32 -8.70 -27.60
CA GLY A 383 25.68 -8.85 -27.06
C GLY A 383 26.18 -10.31 -26.93
N ARG A 384 25.48 -11.27 -27.53
CA ARG A 384 25.82 -12.70 -27.57
C ARG A 384 25.90 -13.29 -28.98
N SER A 385 25.62 -12.46 -29.98
CA SER A 385 25.85 -12.68 -31.41
C SER A 385 27.06 -11.86 -31.83
#